data_AF-A0A553N2L9-F1
#
_entry.id   AF-A0A553N2L9-F1
#
_cell.length_a   1.000
_cell.length_b   1.000
_cell.length_c   1.000
_cell.angle_alpha   90.00
_cell.angle_beta   90.00
_cell.angle_gamma   90.00
#
_symmetry.space_group_name_H-M   'P 1'
#
loop_
_entity.id
_entity.type
_entity.pdbx_description
1 polymer ?
#
loop_
_entity_poly.entity_id
_entity_poly.type
_entity_poly.pdbx_seq_one_letter_code
_entity_poly.pdbx_strand_id
1 'polypeptide(L)'
;MRQCEKHELLFDITETQRGHYLLVMILPRSSLFAFLLFSLLLLSLTVFVKKWHFGLQEKKPFGDAARADGSTPAHHSLDKQLQERQQELELVDIAFLKIKSPDGFMDSPTDHSVNYDYRKISLDSTAKADIGCEELNGVKAVDFLGSGYTKKVMKAAMPEGGFVAMKSVNHQGIDMRLCVEDFQDSQGCQELVSFKLKKEIMLLQRLQHPNIIELKGQCQDSSVVGGITAVLEQGTPLQMIHLLQSPWEERFRVCLGLARLLKYLSHSPLGSVSLLDFQPRQFVMVSGEIKLTDLDDATIKEPSCQEDSDCLLQFPSRNFTLPCSSSGTCEGLNEMRNLYNAYRYFFTYLLPHQAPLLLKPLILQIMNATGDLKLSTNQTLIAFEELLHLYKSGLHLENLPSSIAKDYAVLKGVQSAGNVEYRCWPSYRQHGCVLSVHSAREAALICSSHPDCTSFSLSSQHTTWTGRLLASFRSGYSHLLPDVHSAVYMRRVKASGAVL
;
A
#
# COMPACT_ATOMS: atom_id res chain seq x y z
N MET A 1 -11.58 37.28 35.28
CA MET A 1 -11.05 36.92 36.62
C MET A 1 -11.80 35.70 37.11
N ARG A 2 -11.06 34.63 37.46
CA ARG A 2 -11.48 33.30 37.99
C ARG A 2 -12.24 32.41 36.95
N GLN A 3 -11.71 31.34 36.35
CA GLN A 3 -10.85 30.18 36.71
C GLN A 3 -11.67 28.94 37.16
N CYS A 4 -11.28 27.78 36.61
CA CYS A 4 -11.79 26.40 36.76
C CYS A 4 -13.07 26.07 35.95
N GLU A 5 -13.24 24.92 35.29
CA GLU A 5 -12.55 23.61 35.35
C GLU A 5 -12.90 22.78 34.10
N LYS A 6 -11.91 22.06 33.55
CA LYS A 6 -12.10 21.00 32.55
C LYS A 6 -12.42 19.70 33.30
N HIS A 7 -13.55 19.07 32.99
CA HIS A 7 -13.83 17.69 33.38
C HIS A 7 -13.95 16.81 32.13
N GLU A 8 -12.96 15.92 31.97
CA GLU A 8 -13.03 14.73 31.13
C GLU A 8 -13.97 13.71 31.79
N LEU A 9 -14.89 13.15 31.00
CA LEU A 9 -15.72 12.02 31.41
C LEU A 9 -15.04 10.71 31.02
N LEU A 10 -14.53 10.06 32.05
CA LEU A 10 -14.18 8.65 32.16
C LEU A 10 -15.40 7.78 31.79
N PHE A 11 -15.21 6.75 30.96
CA PHE A 11 -16.13 5.60 30.91
C PHE A 11 -15.54 4.48 31.76
N ASP A 12 -16.29 4.16 32.81
CA ASP A 12 -16.05 3.10 33.78
C ASP A 12 -16.50 1.75 33.20
N ILE A 13 -15.64 0.73 33.30
CA ILE A 13 -16.02 -0.68 33.19
C ILE A 13 -15.47 -1.34 34.45
N THR A 14 -16.33 -1.50 35.45
CA THR A 14 -16.12 -2.37 36.60
C THR A 14 -16.51 -3.80 36.24
N GLU A 15 -15.61 -4.78 36.44
CA GLU A 15 -15.67 -5.71 37.58
C GLU A 15 -14.73 -6.93 37.42
N THR A 16 -13.64 -6.85 38.20
CA THR A 16 -12.80 -7.85 38.89
C THR A 16 -13.22 -9.32 38.97
N GLN A 17 -12.26 -10.23 38.71
CA GLN A 17 -11.60 -11.17 39.66
C GLN A 17 -10.65 -12.11 38.88
N ARG A 18 -9.52 -12.65 39.36
CA ARG A 18 -8.50 -12.39 40.41
C ARG A 18 -7.48 -13.53 40.25
N GLY A 19 -6.16 -13.29 40.38
CA GLY A 19 -5.20 -14.39 40.52
C GLY A 19 -3.74 -14.13 40.13
N HIS A 20 -3.11 -13.09 40.69
CA HIS A 20 -1.65 -12.96 40.69
C HIS A 20 -1.06 -13.77 41.85
N TYR A 21 -0.15 -14.69 41.56
CA TYR A 21 0.77 -15.25 42.56
C TYR A 21 1.93 -14.30 42.79
N LEU A 22 2.07 -13.94 44.07
CA LEU A 22 3.12 -13.15 44.69
C LEU A 22 4.40 -14.00 44.78
N LEU A 23 5.53 -13.52 44.26
CA LEU A 23 6.84 -13.92 44.78
C LEU A 23 7.60 -12.64 45.16
N VAL A 24 7.53 -12.30 46.45
CA VAL A 24 8.40 -11.34 47.09
C VAL A 24 9.78 -11.99 47.20
N MET A 25 10.79 -11.39 46.58
CA MET A 25 12.19 -11.64 46.92
C MET A 25 12.84 -10.31 47.32
N ILE A 26 13.35 -10.36 48.54
CA ILE A 26 14.00 -9.33 49.34
C ILE A 26 15.27 -8.83 48.65
N LEU A 27 15.39 -7.52 48.42
CA LEU A 27 16.64 -6.86 48.02
C LEU A 27 17.47 -6.56 49.28
N PRO A 28 18.69 -7.10 49.44
CA PRO A 28 19.60 -6.61 50.46
C PRO A 28 20.25 -5.31 49.99
N ARG A 29 20.26 -4.32 50.89
CA ARG A 29 21.09 -3.11 50.80
C ARG A 29 22.57 -3.52 50.79
N SER A 30 23.14 -3.70 49.61
CA SER A 30 24.58 -3.83 49.44
C SER A 30 24.98 -3.11 48.16
N SER A 31 25.61 -1.95 48.32
CA SER A 31 26.17 -1.16 47.21
C SER A 31 27.09 -2.00 46.33
N LEU A 32 27.77 -3.01 46.90
CA LEU A 32 28.67 -3.92 46.20
C LEU A 32 27.96 -4.80 45.15
N PHE A 33 26.70 -5.19 45.37
CA PHE A 33 25.96 -6.04 44.42
C PHE A 33 25.51 -5.27 43.17
N ALA A 34 25.13 -3.99 43.35
CA ALA A 34 24.81 -3.10 42.24
C ALA A 34 26.05 -2.78 41.40
N PHE A 35 27.22 -2.58 42.04
CA PHE A 35 28.49 -2.40 41.33
C PHE A 35 28.90 -3.66 40.56
N LEU A 36 28.70 -4.86 41.11
CA LEU A 36 28.96 -6.11 40.41
C LEU A 36 28.07 -6.29 39.18
N LEU A 37 26.76 -6.04 39.30
CA LEU A 37 25.82 -6.07 38.17
C LEU A 37 26.17 -5.03 37.09
N PHE A 38 26.56 -3.82 37.48
CA PHE A 38 26.96 -2.78 36.53
C PHE A 38 28.29 -3.11 35.85
N SER A 39 29.24 -3.71 36.57
CA SER A 39 30.50 -4.18 36.02
C SER A 39 30.34 -5.35 35.04
N LEU A 40 29.41 -6.27 35.32
CA LEU A 40 29.04 -7.37 34.42
C LEU A 40 28.33 -6.87 33.16
N LEU A 41 27.47 -5.85 33.28
CA LEU A 41 26.84 -5.18 32.13
C LEU A 41 27.88 -4.47 31.27
N LEU A 42 28.84 -3.74 31.85
CA LEU A 42 29.94 -3.10 31.14
C LEU A 42 30.90 -4.12 30.49
N LEU A 43 31.19 -5.24 31.15
CA LEU A 43 31.97 -6.33 30.59
C LEU A 43 31.22 -7.01 29.42
N SER A 44 29.89 -7.19 29.54
CA SER A 44 29.08 -7.73 28.45
C SER A 44 29.01 -6.77 27.25
N LEU A 45 28.94 -5.45 27.51
CA LEU A 45 28.92 -4.43 26.46
C LEU A 45 30.26 -4.32 25.77
N THR A 46 31.38 -4.44 26.50
CA THR A 46 32.72 -4.44 25.90
C THR A 46 33.02 -5.74 25.16
N VAL A 47 32.45 -6.87 25.57
CA VAL A 47 32.49 -8.12 24.80
C VAL A 47 31.61 -8.05 23.55
N PHE A 48 30.43 -7.43 23.62
CA PHE A 48 29.58 -7.19 22.44
C PHE A 48 30.22 -6.19 21.48
N VAL A 49 30.77 -5.08 21.97
CA VAL A 49 31.50 -4.11 21.16
C VAL A 49 32.78 -4.72 20.61
N LYS A 50 33.55 -5.51 21.37
CA LYS A 50 34.71 -6.24 20.82
C LYS A 50 34.30 -7.32 19.83
N LYS A 51 33.19 -8.04 20.02
CA LYS A 51 32.69 -9.06 19.08
C LYS A 51 32.10 -8.42 17.82
N TRP A 52 31.58 -7.19 17.91
CA TRP A 52 31.12 -6.40 16.77
C TRP A 52 32.28 -5.71 16.05
N HIS A 53 33.31 -5.23 16.77
CA HIS A 53 34.54 -4.68 16.19
C HIS A 53 35.48 -5.75 15.62
N PHE A 54 35.55 -6.96 16.21
CA PHE A 54 36.33 -8.10 15.68
C PHE A 54 35.54 -8.94 14.66
N GLY A 55 34.21 -8.83 14.60
CA GLY A 55 33.39 -9.45 13.56
C GLY A 55 33.46 -8.76 12.19
N LEU A 56 34.15 -7.62 12.10
CA LEU A 56 34.36 -6.82 10.89
C LEU A 56 35.85 -6.58 10.58
N GLN A 57 36.76 -7.43 11.07
CA GLN A 57 38.18 -7.27 10.77
C GLN A 57 38.96 -8.59 10.70
N GLU A 58 38.58 -9.48 9.79
CA GLU A 58 39.57 -10.31 9.10
C GLU A 58 40.13 -9.53 7.90
N LYS A 59 41.00 -8.55 8.18
CA LYS A 59 41.95 -8.11 7.16
C LYS A 59 42.97 -9.23 6.98
N LYS A 60 42.78 -10.09 5.97
CA LYS A 60 43.90 -10.85 5.41
C LYS A 60 44.87 -9.86 4.78
N PRO A 61 46.15 -9.82 5.18
CA PRO A 61 47.17 -9.15 4.40
C PRO A 61 47.57 -10.14 3.31
N PHE A 62 46.91 -10.09 2.16
CA PHE A 62 47.38 -10.76 0.97
C PHE A 62 47.40 -9.75 -0.16
N GLY A 63 48.60 -9.47 -0.66
CA GLY A 63 48.80 -8.56 -1.77
C GLY A 63 47.94 -8.98 -2.96
N ASP A 64 47.38 -7.98 -3.63
CA ASP A 64 46.64 -8.11 -4.87
C ASP A 64 47.58 -8.62 -5.97
N ALA A 65 47.73 -9.94 -6.04
CA ALA A 65 48.29 -10.58 -7.22
C ALA A 65 47.21 -10.51 -8.31
N ALA A 66 47.41 -9.62 -9.27
CA ALA A 66 46.69 -9.66 -10.54
C ALA A 66 46.74 -11.09 -11.09
N ARG A 67 45.58 -11.63 -11.49
CA ARG A 67 45.54 -12.92 -12.19
C ARG A 67 46.25 -12.81 -13.54
N ALA A 68 46.55 -13.95 -14.16
CA ALA A 68 47.27 -14.01 -15.44
C ALA A 68 46.58 -13.25 -16.60
N ASP A 69 45.32 -12.83 -16.42
CA ASP A 69 44.54 -12.01 -17.35
C ASP A 69 44.56 -10.50 -17.05
N GLY A 70 45.27 -10.07 -16.00
CA GLY A 70 45.34 -8.68 -15.56
C GLY A 70 44.15 -8.19 -14.73
N SER A 71 43.16 -9.05 -14.43
CA SER A 71 41.98 -8.68 -13.63
C SER A 71 42.25 -8.82 -12.12
N THR A 72 41.67 -7.92 -11.32
CA THR A 72 41.63 -8.05 -9.87
C THR A 72 40.48 -9.00 -9.46
N PRO A 73 40.57 -9.69 -8.32
CA PRO A 73 39.47 -10.53 -7.83
C PRO A 73 38.15 -9.78 -7.65
N ALA A 74 38.21 -8.48 -7.35
CA ALA A 74 37.05 -7.60 -7.21
C ALA A 74 36.35 -7.36 -8.56
N HIS A 75 37.10 -7.10 -9.64
CA HIS A 75 36.52 -6.95 -10.98
C HIS A 75 35.80 -8.23 -11.44
N HIS A 76 36.41 -9.40 -11.25
CA HIS A 76 35.74 -10.67 -11.60
C HIS A 76 34.46 -10.90 -10.79
N SER A 77 34.42 -10.48 -9.52
CA SER A 77 33.21 -10.58 -8.69
C SER A 77 32.10 -9.64 -9.19
N LEU A 78 32.46 -8.42 -9.59
CA LEU A 78 31.53 -7.46 -10.19
C LEU A 78 30.94 -7.98 -11.51
N ASP A 79 31.80 -8.49 -12.41
CA ASP A 79 31.36 -9.09 -13.69
C ASP A 79 30.39 -10.25 -13.47
N LYS A 80 30.65 -11.09 -12.47
CA LYS A 80 29.75 -12.18 -12.09
C LYS A 80 28.38 -11.65 -11.64
N GLN A 81 28.35 -10.61 -10.80
CA GLN A 81 27.08 -10.03 -10.36
C GLN A 81 26.32 -9.37 -11.52
N LEU A 82 27.02 -8.71 -12.43
CA LEU A 82 26.41 -8.15 -13.64
C LEU A 82 25.78 -9.25 -14.50
N GLN A 83 26.48 -10.37 -14.71
CA GLN A 83 25.95 -11.53 -15.44
C GLN A 83 24.73 -12.15 -14.76
N GLU A 84 24.76 -12.31 -13.44
CA GLU A 84 23.62 -12.83 -12.67
C GLU A 84 22.39 -11.93 -12.81
N ARG A 85 22.58 -10.60 -12.69
CA ARG A 85 21.49 -9.62 -12.87
C ARG A 85 20.94 -9.60 -14.29
N GLN A 86 21.81 -9.77 -15.29
CA GLN A 86 21.41 -9.88 -16.69
C GLN A 86 20.54 -11.12 -16.94
N GLN A 87 20.94 -12.28 -16.40
CA GLN A 87 20.15 -13.51 -16.50
C GLN A 87 18.79 -13.39 -15.81
N GLU A 88 18.70 -12.66 -14.69
CA GLU A 88 17.42 -12.39 -14.03
C GLU A 88 16.44 -11.64 -14.96
N LEU A 89 16.90 -10.63 -15.70
CA LEU A 89 16.08 -9.90 -16.67
C LEU A 89 15.64 -10.81 -17.84
N GLU A 90 16.56 -11.61 -18.37
CA GLU A 90 16.27 -12.55 -19.46
C GLU A 90 15.18 -13.56 -19.06
N LEU A 91 15.21 -14.04 -17.82
CA LEU A 91 14.18 -14.95 -17.30
C LEU A 91 12.80 -14.29 -17.25
N VAL A 92 12.71 -13.00 -16.93
CA VAL A 92 11.44 -12.25 -16.94
C VAL A 92 10.90 -12.14 -18.36
N ASP A 93 11.77 -11.87 -19.34
CA ASP A 93 11.37 -11.80 -20.74
C ASP A 93 10.94 -13.16 -21.30
N ILE A 94 11.68 -14.23 -21.01
CA ILE A 94 11.32 -15.58 -21.42
C ILE A 94 9.98 -16.00 -20.81
N ALA A 95 9.75 -15.70 -19.53
CA ALA A 95 8.48 -16.00 -18.86
C ALA A 95 7.29 -15.36 -19.58
N PHE A 96 7.45 -14.11 -20.03
CA PHE A 96 6.43 -13.41 -20.80
C PHE A 96 6.22 -14.01 -22.20
N LEU A 97 7.31 -14.31 -22.93
CA LEU A 97 7.23 -14.85 -24.28
C LEU A 97 6.57 -16.23 -24.33
N LYS A 98 6.86 -17.11 -23.35
CA LYS A 98 6.21 -18.42 -23.23
C LYS A 98 4.69 -18.33 -23.13
N ILE A 99 4.16 -17.25 -22.55
CA ILE A 99 2.72 -17.07 -22.34
C ILE A 99 2.04 -16.48 -23.59
N LYS A 100 2.76 -15.69 -24.41
CA LYS A 100 2.22 -15.17 -25.69
C LYS A 100 2.08 -16.22 -26.79
N SER A 101 2.77 -17.36 -26.68
CA SER A 101 2.70 -18.46 -27.67
C SER A 101 2.36 -19.80 -27.02
N PRO A 102 1.09 -20.07 -26.66
CA PRO A 102 0.69 -21.35 -26.05
C PRO A 102 0.83 -22.56 -26.98
N ASP A 103 0.89 -22.34 -28.31
CA ASP A 103 0.85 -23.41 -29.36
C ASP A 103 2.19 -23.62 -30.11
N GLY A 104 3.31 -23.14 -29.59
CA GLY A 104 4.63 -23.37 -30.19
C GLY A 104 5.33 -24.60 -29.60
N PHE A 105 5.19 -25.75 -30.26
CA PHE A 105 6.07 -26.91 -30.06
C PHE A 105 7.54 -26.44 -30.25
N MET A 106 8.33 -26.36 -29.18
CA MET A 106 9.79 -26.22 -29.30
C MET A 106 10.42 -27.61 -29.17
N ASP A 107 11.01 -28.04 -30.28
CA ASP A 107 11.93 -29.16 -30.33
C ASP A 107 13.08 -29.01 -29.32
N SER A 108 13.57 -30.16 -28.89
CA SER A 108 14.65 -30.39 -27.92
C SER A 108 15.88 -29.48 -28.12
N PRO A 109 16.64 -29.16 -27.06
CA PRO A 109 17.74 -28.22 -27.12
C PRO A 109 18.94 -28.86 -27.83
N THR A 110 19.11 -28.55 -29.11
CA THR A 110 20.37 -28.78 -29.81
C THR A 110 21.00 -27.43 -30.16
N ASP A 111 22.11 -27.19 -29.47
CA ASP A 111 23.28 -26.42 -29.88
C ASP A 111 23.11 -25.50 -31.11
N HIS A 112 22.65 -24.28 -30.86
CA HIS A 112 22.96 -23.16 -31.74
C HIS A 112 23.38 -21.96 -30.89
N SER A 113 24.69 -21.77 -30.85
CA SER A 113 25.38 -20.53 -30.51
C SER A 113 24.96 -19.40 -31.47
N VAL A 114 23.75 -18.87 -31.27
CA VAL A 114 23.38 -17.58 -31.86
C VAL A 114 23.91 -16.51 -30.92
N ASN A 115 25.04 -15.92 -31.31
CA ASN A 115 25.63 -14.75 -30.68
C ASN A 115 24.70 -13.54 -30.90
N TYR A 116 23.64 -13.47 -30.09
CA TYR A 116 22.82 -12.27 -29.98
C TYR A 116 23.63 -11.23 -29.21
N ASP A 117 23.91 -10.10 -29.86
CA ASP A 117 24.52 -8.95 -29.22
C ASP A 117 23.50 -8.31 -28.25
N TYR A 118 23.47 -8.84 -27.02
CA TYR A 118 22.54 -8.44 -25.96
C TYR A 118 22.91 -7.13 -25.25
N ARG A 119 23.93 -6.39 -25.72
CA ARG A 119 24.13 -4.99 -25.29
C ARG A 119 22.96 -4.07 -25.65
N LYS A 120 22.01 -4.61 -26.43
CA LYS A 120 20.75 -4.00 -26.78
C LYS A 120 19.62 -4.99 -26.45
N ILE A 121 19.30 -5.19 -25.17
CA ILE A 121 17.92 -5.57 -24.82
C ILE A 121 17.07 -4.42 -25.38
N SER A 122 16.55 -4.58 -26.59
CA SER A 122 15.54 -3.68 -27.09
C SER A 122 14.35 -3.89 -26.18
N LEU A 123 14.15 -2.97 -25.22
CA LEU A 123 12.86 -2.75 -24.59
C LEU A 123 11.88 -2.19 -25.64
N ASP A 124 11.78 -2.87 -26.79
CA ASP A 124 10.89 -2.52 -27.89
C ASP A 124 9.46 -2.84 -27.46
N SER A 125 8.80 -1.79 -26.97
CA SER A 125 7.50 -1.35 -27.46
C SER A 125 6.58 -2.46 -27.98
N THR A 126 6.05 -3.29 -27.07
CA THR A 126 4.71 -3.89 -27.26
C THR A 126 3.72 -3.47 -26.19
N ALA A 127 4.11 -2.51 -25.34
CA ALA A 127 3.24 -1.77 -24.44
C ALA A 127 3.41 -0.28 -24.75
N LYS A 128 2.28 0.43 -24.81
CA LYS A 128 2.13 1.83 -25.25
C LYS A 128 2.81 2.81 -24.28
N ALA A 129 4.14 2.82 -24.28
CA ALA A 129 4.96 3.79 -23.54
C ALA A 129 5.24 4.95 -24.50
N ASP A 130 4.39 5.97 -24.45
CA ASP A 130 4.38 7.08 -25.42
C ASP A 130 5.52 8.11 -25.18
N ILE A 131 6.22 8.06 -24.03
CA ILE A 131 7.28 9.03 -23.70
C ILE A 131 8.68 8.36 -23.79
N GLY A 132 9.44 8.69 -24.83
CA GLY A 132 10.83 8.29 -25.02
C GLY A 132 11.83 9.37 -24.61
N CYS A 133 13.10 9.19 -24.97
CA CYS A 133 14.16 10.17 -24.68
C CYS A 133 13.94 11.52 -25.39
N GLU A 134 13.34 11.50 -26.59
CA GLU A 134 13.12 12.72 -27.37
C GLU A 134 12.05 13.61 -26.74
N GLU A 135 10.97 13.02 -26.26
CA GLU A 135 9.87 13.71 -25.57
C GLU A 135 10.31 14.24 -24.19
N LEU A 136 11.35 13.65 -23.61
CA LEU A 136 11.98 14.19 -22.40
C LEU A 136 12.87 15.41 -22.67
N ASN A 137 13.18 15.73 -23.94
CA ASN A 137 13.91 16.95 -24.25
C ASN A 137 13.04 18.18 -23.95
N GLY A 138 13.52 19.04 -23.06
CA GLY A 138 12.79 20.24 -22.63
C GLY A 138 11.86 20.01 -21.43
N VAL A 139 11.76 18.78 -20.93
CA VAL A 139 11.14 18.49 -19.63
C VAL A 139 11.94 19.19 -18.53
N LYS A 140 11.22 19.87 -17.63
CA LYS A 140 11.84 20.55 -16.48
C LYS A 140 11.54 19.78 -15.22
N ALA A 141 12.58 19.37 -14.51
CA ALA A 141 12.46 18.90 -13.15
C ALA A 141 11.94 20.06 -12.27
N VAL A 142 10.83 19.82 -11.57
CA VAL A 142 10.11 20.82 -10.79
C VAL A 142 10.43 20.65 -9.31
N ASP A 143 10.18 19.46 -8.76
CA ASP A 143 10.31 19.20 -7.34
C ASP A 143 11.01 17.84 -7.10
N PHE A 144 11.75 17.74 -6.00
CA PHE A 144 12.21 16.44 -5.50
C PHE A 144 11.06 15.75 -4.74
N LEU A 145 10.75 14.50 -5.10
CA LEU A 145 9.66 13.74 -4.47
C LEU A 145 10.18 12.75 -3.41
N GLY A 146 11.38 12.20 -3.60
CA GLY A 146 11.98 11.28 -2.64
C GLY A 146 13.20 10.55 -3.20
N SER A 147 13.95 9.90 -2.31
CA SER A 147 15.06 9.03 -2.67
C SER A 147 15.12 7.86 -1.70
N GLY A 148 15.40 6.67 -2.24
CA GLY A 148 15.74 5.48 -1.46
C GLY A 148 17.24 5.19 -1.52
N TYR A 149 17.58 3.95 -1.15
CA TYR A 149 18.94 3.42 -1.19
C TYR A 149 19.51 3.41 -2.61
N THR A 150 18.64 3.12 -3.58
CA THR A 150 19.03 2.88 -4.98
C THR A 150 18.55 3.97 -5.94
N LYS A 151 17.35 4.51 -5.72
CA LYS A 151 16.63 5.31 -6.72
C LYS A 151 16.29 6.71 -6.19
N LYS A 152 16.24 7.69 -7.07
CA LYS A 152 15.75 9.05 -6.81
C LYS A 152 14.50 9.29 -7.66
N VAL A 153 13.54 10.03 -7.12
CA VAL A 153 12.28 10.36 -7.77
C VAL A 153 12.12 11.88 -7.82
N MET A 154 11.88 12.41 -9.00
CA MET A 154 11.65 13.82 -9.25
C MET A 154 10.30 14.02 -9.91
N LYS A 155 9.59 15.07 -9.51
CA LYS A 155 8.43 15.57 -10.24
C LYS A 155 8.91 16.38 -11.43
N ALA A 156 8.36 16.13 -12.61
CA ALA A 156 8.69 16.88 -13.80
C ALA A 156 7.42 17.40 -14.48
N ALA A 157 7.52 18.60 -15.07
CA ALA A 157 6.46 19.19 -15.88
C ALA A 157 6.67 18.82 -17.35
N MET A 158 5.63 18.26 -17.96
CA MET A 158 5.65 17.89 -19.38
C MET A 158 5.35 19.10 -20.27
N PRO A 159 5.92 19.19 -21.50
CA PRO A 159 5.63 20.26 -22.44
C PRO A 159 4.15 20.35 -22.83
N GLU A 160 3.47 19.21 -23.03
CA GLU A 160 2.02 19.17 -23.31
C GLU A 160 1.12 19.51 -22.10
N GLY A 161 1.73 19.77 -20.94
CA GLY A 161 1.02 20.06 -19.69
C GLY A 161 0.85 18.83 -18.79
N GLY A 162 0.58 19.10 -17.52
CA GLY A 162 0.54 18.06 -16.48
C GLY A 162 1.91 17.72 -15.92
N PHE A 163 1.93 16.72 -15.06
CA PHE A 163 3.11 16.33 -14.30
C PHE A 163 3.32 14.82 -14.33
N VAL A 164 4.59 14.42 -14.30
CA VAL A 164 5.04 13.03 -14.23
C VAL A 164 6.01 12.85 -13.07
N ALA A 165 6.16 11.61 -12.62
CA ALA A 165 7.23 11.22 -11.71
C ALA A 165 8.35 10.53 -12.50
N MET A 166 9.54 11.11 -12.50
CA MET A 166 10.74 10.53 -13.11
C MET A 166 11.55 9.80 -12.06
N LYS A 167 11.70 8.49 -12.22
CA LYS A 167 12.50 7.62 -11.35
C LYS A 167 13.82 7.29 -12.06
N SER A 168 14.94 7.55 -11.41
CA SER A 168 16.29 7.32 -11.95
C SER A 168 17.21 6.76 -10.85
N VAL A 169 18.40 6.30 -11.24
CA VAL A 169 19.42 5.84 -10.29
C VAL A 169 19.84 7.01 -9.38
N ASN A 170 19.94 6.74 -8.08
CA ASN A 170 20.51 7.66 -7.12
C ASN A 170 22.03 7.45 -7.05
N HIS A 171 22.79 8.24 -7.81
CA HIS A 171 24.26 8.18 -7.81
C HIS A 171 24.90 8.50 -6.46
N GLN A 172 24.17 9.18 -5.56
CA GLN A 172 24.59 9.44 -4.18
C GLN A 172 23.97 8.45 -3.18
N GLY A 173 23.28 7.42 -3.69
CA GLY A 173 22.60 6.40 -2.92
C GLY A 173 23.55 5.45 -2.20
N ILE A 174 23.00 4.73 -1.22
CA ILE A 174 23.75 3.76 -0.41
C ILE A 174 24.29 2.63 -1.29
N ASP A 175 23.48 2.10 -2.20
CA ASP A 175 23.89 0.99 -3.06
C ASP A 175 25.06 1.38 -3.98
N MET A 176 25.01 2.60 -4.55
CA MET A 176 26.09 3.10 -5.38
C MET A 176 27.39 3.26 -4.59
N ARG A 177 27.30 3.87 -3.40
CA ARG A 177 28.45 4.08 -2.53
C ARG A 177 29.10 2.76 -2.09
N LEU A 178 28.30 1.82 -1.59
CA LEU A 178 28.80 0.51 -1.15
C LEU A 178 29.43 -0.27 -2.32
N CYS A 179 28.79 -0.26 -3.48
CA CYS A 179 29.35 -0.91 -4.66
C CYS A 179 30.72 -0.32 -5.04
N VAL A 180 30.85 1.01 -5.08
CA VAL A 180 32.12 1.65 -5.42
C VAL A 180 33.19 1.41 -4.36
N GLU A 181 32.81 1.38 -3.08
CA GLU A 181 33.71 1.00 -1.97
C GLU A 181 34.23 -0.44 -2.13
N ASP A 182 33.37 -1.38 -2.55
CA ASP A 182 33.71 -2.80 -2.69
C ASP A 182 34.53 -3.11 -3.96
N PHE A 183 34.18 -2.49 -5.09
CA PHE A 183 34.74 -2.88 -6.40
C PHE A 183 35.69 -1.86 -7.03
N GLN A 184 35.70 -0.61 -6.54
CA GLN A 184 36.50 0.49 -7.08
C GLN A 184 36.25 0.78 -8.59
N ASP A 185 35.08 0.36 -9.10
CA ASP A 185 34.64 0.56 -10.48
C ASP A 185 33.32 1.33 -10.51
N SER A 186 33.42 2.65 -10.73
CA SER A 186 32.23 3.51 -10.79
C SER A 186 31.32 3.20 -11.97
N GLN A 187 31.85 2.75 -13.10
CA GLN A 187 31.05 2.52 -14.30
C GLN A 187 30.31 1.18 -14.20
N GLY A 188 31.03 0.12 -13.80
CA GLY A 188 30.43 -1.18 -13.55
C GLY A 188 29.39 -1.12 -12.42
N CYS A 189 29.64 -0.33 -11.36
CA CYS A 189 28.65 -0.11 -10.31
C CYS A 189 27.42 0.66 -10.76
N GLN A 190 27.57 1.68 -11.62
CA GLN A 190 26.42 2.38 -12.19
C GLN A 190 25.53 1.41 -12.99
N GLU A 191 26.15 0.54 -13.80
CA GLU A 191 25.42 -0.48 -14.55
C GLU A 191 24.76 -1.51 -13.60
N LEU A 192 25.48 -2.02 -12.60
CA LEU A 192 24.95 -2.97 -11.62
C LEU A 192 23.74 -2.42 -10.87
N VAL A 193 23.83 -1.19 -10.36
CA VAL A 193 22.75 -0.53 -9.64
C VAL A 193 21.57 -0.24 -10.57
N SER A 194 21.83 0.03 -11.86
CA SER A 194 20.77 0.28 -12.84
C SER A 194 19.85 -0.91 -13.07
N PHE A 195 20.32 -2.16 -12.84
CA PHE A 195 19.50 -3.37 -13.01
C PHE A 195 18.24 -3.37 -12.15
N LYS A 196 18.27 -2.77 -10.96
CA LYS A 196 17.06 -2.63 -10.12
C LYS A 196 15.98 -1.81 -10.83
N LEU A 197 16.37 -0.72 -11.50
CA LEU A 197 15.42 0.10 -12.26
C LEU A 197 15.05 -0.55 -13.60
N LYS A 198 15.98 -1.22 -14.29
CA LYS A 198 15.68 -2.01 -15.51
C LYS A 198 14.63 -3.10 -15.24
N LYS A 199 14.82 -3.88 -14.17
CA LYS A 199 13.89 -4.92 -13.73
C LYS A 199 12.51 -4.33 -13.43
N GLU A 200 12.47 -3.24 -12.68
CA GLU A 200 11.23 -2.56 -12.35
C GLU A 200 10.50 -2.07 -13.61
N ILE A 201 11.19 -1.43 -14.55
CA ILE A 201 10.60 -0.98 -15.83
C ILE A 201 10.04 -2.18 -16.61
N MET A 202 10.81 -3.26 -16.75
CA MET A 202 10.34 -4.47 -17.43
C MET A 202 9.09 -5.04 -16.77
N LEU A 203 9.06 -5.11 -15.44
CA LEU A 203 7.88 -5.58 -14.71
C LEU A 203 6.68 -4.65 -14.91
N LEU A 204 6.85 -3.32 -14.86
CA LEU A 204 5.78 -2.36 -15.12
C LEU A 204 5.23 -2.44 -16.54
N GLN A 205 6.08 -2.74 -17.54
CA GLN A 205 5.62 -2.94 -18.91
C GLN A 205 4.70 -4.16 -19.05
N ARG A 206 4.98 -5.23 -18.30
CA ARG A 206 4.27 -6.52 -18.42
C ARG A 206 3.12 -6.68 -17.41
N LEU A 207 3.20 -6.01 -16.27
CA LEU A 207 2.20 -6.03 -15.20
C LEU A 207 1.34 -4.77 -15.25
N GLN A 208 0.37 -4.76 -16.17
CA GLN A 208 -0.56 -3.64 -16.34
C GLN A 208 -1.86 -3.90 -15.60
N HIS A 209 -2.14 -3.08 -14.59
CA HIS A 209 -3.35 -3.18 -13.78
C HIS A 209 -3.72 -1.81 -13.20
N PRO A 210 -5.02 -1.45 -13.01
CA PRO A 210 -5.42 -0.15 -12.46
C PRO A 210 -4.82 0.21 -11.10
N ASN A 211 -4.42 -0.81 -10.31
CA ASN A 211 -3.78 -0.65 -9.00
C ASN A 211 -2.24 -0.88 -9.04
N ILE A 212 -1.63 -0.81 -10.22
CA ILE A 212 -0.17 -0.68 -10.44
C ILE A 212 0.07 0.68 -11.07
N ILE A 213 1.16 1.35 -10.70
CA ILE A 213 1.51 2.66 -11.26
C ILE A 213 1.73 2.54 -12.78
N GLU A 214 1.16 3.47 -13.53
CA GLU A 214 1.30 3.51 -14.98
C GLU A 214 2.71 3.98 -15.37
N LEU A 215 3.44 3.12 -16.08
CA LEU A 215 4.64 3.49 -16.81
C LEU A 215 4.24 4.16 -18.12
N LYS A 216 4.46 5.48 -18.19
CA LYS A 216 4.18 6.29 -19.38
C LYS A 216 5.32 6.27 -20.40
N GLY A 217 6.51 5.91 -19.97
CA GLY A 217 7.71 6.08 -20.77
C GLY A 217 8.98 5.63 -20.09
N GLN A 218 10.06 5.62 -20.85
CA GLN A 218 11.39 5.36 -20.34
C GLN A 218 12.45 6.00 -21.25
N CYS A 219 13.62 6.25 -20.69
CA CYS A 219 14.76 6.72 -21.45
C CYS A 219 16.05 6.10 -20.90
N GLN A 220 16.89 5.57 -21.79
CA GLN A 220 18.15 4.90 -21.39
C GLN A 220 19.23 5.90 -20.96
N ASP A 221 19.23 7.10 -21.54
CA ASP A 221 20.18 8.16 -21.18
C ASP A 221 19.47 9.52 -21.18
N SER A 222 18.80 9.81 -20.07
CA SER A 222 18.07 11.07 -19.92
C SER A 222 19.05 12.24 -19.73
N SER A 223 18.94 13.26 -20.59
CA SER A 223 19.66 14.53 -20.43
C SER A 223 19.27 15.30 -19.16
N VAL A 224 18.13 14.96 -18.54
CA VAL A 224 17.59 15.68 -17.36
C VAL A 224 18.14 15.12 -16.06
N VAL A 225 18.22 13.79 -15.92
CA VAL A 225 18.60 13.13 -14.66
C VAL A 225 19.80 12.18 -14.76
N GLY A 226 20.26 11.88 -15.99
CA GLY A 226 21.38 11.01 -16.31
C GLY A 226 21.05 9.52 -16.26
N GLY A 227 21.40 8.79 -17.33
CA GLY A 227 21.22 7.33 -17.40
C GLY A 227 19.75 6.89 -17.47
N ILE A 228 19.51 5.61 -17.13
CA ILE A 228 18.18 5.00 -17.27
C ILE A 228 17.16 5.68 -16.35
N THR A 229 16.01 6.03 -16.93
CA THR A 229 14.95 6.78 -16.30
C THR A 229 13.60 6.16 -16.66
N ALA A 230 12.77 5.88 -15.65
CA ALA A 230 11.37 5.52 -15.83
C ALA A 230 10.49 6.77 -15.68
N VAL A 231 9.51 6.93 -16.57
CA VAL A 231 8.52 8.02 -16.53
C VAL A 231 7.19 7.43 -16.09
N LEU A 232 6.72 7.83 -14.91
CA LEU A 232 5.54 7.28 -14.26
C LEU A 232 4.43 8.34 -14.16
N GLU A 233 3.18 7.90 -14.09
CA GLU A 233 2.09 8.78 -13.65
C GLU A 233 2.40 9.38 -12.27
N GLN A 234 1.98 10.63 -12.04
CA GLN A 234 2.22 11.26 -10.74
C GLN A 234 1.14 10.85 -9.73
N GLY A 235 1.57 10.27 -8.61
CA GLY A 235 0.74 10.02 -7.43
C GLY A 235 1.21 10.78 -6.20
N THR A 236 0.37 10.79 -5.16
CA THR A 236 0.75 11.28 -3.82
C THR A 236 1.13 10.12 -2.91
N PRO A 237 2.26 10.18 -2.18
CA PRO A 237 2.67 9.13 -1.24
C PRO A 237 1.54 8.73 -0.30
N LEU A 238 1.34 7.43 -0.11
CA LEU A 238 0.32 6.92 0.78
C LEU A 238 0.67 7.25 2.24
N GLN A 239 -0.24 7.94 2.93
CA GLN A 239 -0.10 8.26 4.35
C GLN A 239 -1.23 7.59 5.14
N MET A 240 -0.86 6.63 6.00
CA MET A 240 -1.84 5.86 6.77
C MET A 240 -2.72 6.75 7.66
N ILE A 241 -2.15 7.81 8.23
CA ILE A 241 -2.90 8.78 9.04
C ILE A 241 -4.02 9.47 8.24
N HIS A 242 -3.78 9.82 6.98
CA HIS A 242 -4.79 10.43 6.12
C HIS A 242 -5.90 9.43 5.76
N LEU A 243 -5.55 8.16 5.53
CA LEU A 243 -6.55 7.11 5.29
C LEU A 243 -7.42 6.87 6.53
N LEU A 244 -6.82 6.81 7.73
CA LEU A 244 -7.58 6.62 8.97
C LEU A 244 -8.54 7.79 9.26
N GLN A 245 -8.23 8.98 8.73
CA GLN A 245 -9.07 10.16 8.81
C GLN A 245 -10.09 10.30 7.66
N SER A 246 -10.08 9.38 6.69
CA SER A 246 -11.03 9.41 5.57
C SER A 246 -12.32 8.65 5.89
N PRO A 247 -13.44 9.00 5.22
CA PRO A 247 -14.70 8.26 5.33
C PRO A 247 -14.50 6.76 5.07
N TRP A 248 -15.29 5.92 5.74
CA TRP A 248 -15.19 4.46 5.63
C TRP A 248 -15.22 3.98 4.17
N GLU A 249 -16.06 4.60 3.34
CA GLU A 249 -16.19 4.28 1.93
C GLU A 249 -14.88 4.52 1.13
N GLU A 250 -14.10 5.54 1.45
CA GLU A 250 -12.79 5.78 0.82
C GLU A 250 -11.74 4.78 1.32
N ARG A 251 -11.79 4.41 2.60
CA ARG A 251 -10.95 3.33 3.15
C ARG A 251 -11.27 1.99 2.50
N PHE A 252 -12.55 1.70 2.30
CA PHE A 252 -13.00 0.49 1.62
C PHE A 252 -12.53 0.46 0.16
N ARG A 253 -12.55 1.59 -0.55
CA ARG A 253 -11.99 1.72 -1.91
C ARG A 253 -10.54 1.26 -1.99
N VAL A 254 -9.70 1.69 -1.03
CA VAL A 254 -8.30 1.27 -0.93
C VAL A 254 -8.19 -0.24 -0.73
N CYS A 255 -8.93 -0.81 0.22
CA CYS A 255 -8.86 -2.24 0.48
C CYS A 255 -9.37 -3.08 -0.71
N LEU A 256 -10.41 -2.61 -1.41
CA LEU A 256 -10.90 -3.24 -2.63
C LEU A 256 -9.89 -3.17 -3.77
N GLY A 257 -9.22 -2.03 -3.97
CA GLY A 257 -8.13 -1.89 -4.94
C GLY A 257 -6.98 -2.86 -4.67
N LEU A 258 -6.62 -3.06 -3.39
CA LEU A 258 -5.65 -4.09 -3.00
C LEU A 258 -6.17 -5.50 -3.30
N ALA A 259 -7.41 -5.84 -2.95
CA ALA A 259 -7.96 -7.17 -3.26
C ALA A 259 -7.92 -7.49 -4.77
N ARG A 260 -8.25 -6.49 -5.61
CA ARG A 260 -8.15 -6.59 -7.08
C ARG A 260 -6.72 -6.78 -7.54
N LEU A 261 -5.78 -5.96 -7.04
CA LEU A 261 -4.35 -6.08 -7.33
C LEU A 261 -3.83 -7.48 -6.98
N LEU A 262 -4.16 -7.98 -5.80
CA LEU A 262 -3.67 -9.27 -5.33
C LEU A 262 -4.20 -10.44 -6.15
N LYS A 263 -5.47 -10.38 -6.55
CA LYS A 263 -6.04 -11.38 -7.45
C LYS A 263 -5.37 -11.34 -8.84
N TYR A 264 -5.02 -10.15 -9.33
CA TYR A 264 -4.26 -10.02 -10.57
C TYR A 264 -2.85 -10.61 -10.43
N LEU A 265 -2.13 -10.29 -9.35
CA LEU A 265 -0.77 -10.77 -9.13
C LEU A 265 -0.67 -12.28 -8.90
N SER A 266 -1.68 -12.93 -8.32
CA SER A 266 -1.69 -14.39 -8.15
C SER A 266 -1.80 -15.15 -9.47
N HIS A 267 -2.32 -14.50 -10.53
CA HIS A 267 -2.53 -15.11 -11.85
C HIS A 267 -2.09 -14.17 -12.97
N SER A 268 -0.93 -13.50 -12.79
CA SER A 268 -0.48 -12.48 -13.73
C SER A 268 0.05 -13.09 -15.04
N PRO A 269 0.26 -12.27 -16.10
CA PRO A 269 0.94 -12.72 -17.32
C PRO A 269 2.39 -13.19 -17.12
N LEU A 270 2.95 -13.12 -15.91
CA LEU A 270 4.28 -13.64 -15.57
C LEU A 270 4.20 -14.82 -14.58
N GLY A 271 3.00 -15.31 -14.27
CA GLY A 271 2.75 -16.26 -13.18
C GLY A 271 2.43 -15.57 -11.85
N SER A 272 2.49 -16.33 -10.76
CA SER A 272 2.21 -15.86 -9.40
C SER A 272 3.35 -14.97 -8.89
N VAL A 273 3.06 -13.68 -8.69
CA VAL A 273 4.05 -12.67 -8.30
C VAL A 273 4.09 -12.50 -6.79
N SER A 274 5.27 -12.60 -6.18
CA SER A 274 5.52 -12.25 -4.78
C SER A 274 6.01 -10.81 -4.65
N LEU A 275 5.48 -10.07 -3.69
CA LEU A 275 5.95 -8.74 -3.32
C LEU A 275 6.75 -8.85 -2.02
N LEU A 276 8.09 -8.89 -2.14
CA LEU A 276 8.96 -9.11 -0.97
C LEU A 276 8.99 -7.89 -0.04
N ASP A 277 8.95 -6.66 -0.58
CA ASP A 277 8.79 -5.43 0.22
C ASP A 277 7.34 -4.90 0.20
N PHE A 278 6.36 -5.74 0.57
CA PHE A 278 4.97 -5.29 0.68
C PHE A 278 4.79 -4.37 1.90
N GLN A 279 4.95 -3.07 1.74
CA GLN A 279 4.76 -2.08 2.83
C GLN A 279 3.94 -0.88 2.36
N PRO A 280 3.23 -0.17 3.25
CA PRO A 280 2.44 1.01 2.86
C PRO A 280 3.21 2.06 2.07
N ARG A 281 4.52 2.22 2.32
CA ARG A 281 5.39 3.16 1.59
C ARG A 281 5.61 2.82 0.11
N GLN A 282 5.33 1.57 -0.29
CA GLN A 282 5.43 1.13 -1.68
C GLN A 282 4.18 1.43 -2.51
N PHE A 283 3.23 2.18 -1.94
CA PHE A 283 2.01 2.57 -2.60
C PHE A 283 1.87 4.10 -2.64
N VAL A 284 1.17 4.57 -3.67
CA VAL A 284 0.72 5.95 -3.81
C VAL A 284 -0.78 5.99 -4.04
N MET A 285 -1.38 7.16 -3.85
CA MET A 285 -2.75 7.45 -4.26
C MET A 285 -2.76 8.23 -5.57
N VAL A 286 -3.56 7.79 -6.53
CA VAL A 286 -3.84 8.50 -7.79
C VAL A 286 -5.35 8.55 -7.98
N SER A 287 -5.94 9.75 -7.95
CA SER A 287 -7.39 9.95 -8.14
C SER A 287 -8.28 9.06 -7.25
N GLY A 288 -7.84 8.83 -6.00
CA GLY A 288 -8.52 8.01 -5.00
C GLY A 288 -8.27 6.49 -5.13
N GLU A 289 -7.53 6.04 -6.13
CA GLU A 289 -7.08 4.65 -6.25
C GLU A 289 -5.71 4.45 -5.60
N ILE A 290 -5.53 3.32 -4.91
CA ILE A 290 -4.23 2.88 -4.43
C ILE A 290 -3.45 2.22 -5.57
N LYS A 291 -2.18 2.55 -5.73
CA LYS A 291 -1.32 2.01 -6.78
C LYS A 291 0.05 1.60 -6.25
N LEU A 292 0.49 0.40 -6.59
CA LEU A 292 1.84 -0.12 -6.29
C LEU A 292 2.89 0.56 -7.18
N THR A 293 3.98 1.04 -6.59
CA THR A 293 5.01 1.82 -7.31
C THR A 293 6.39 1.19 -7.38
N ASP A 294 6.69 0.18 -6.55
CA ASP A 294 8.03 -0.40 -6.46
C ASP A 294 7.93 -1.91 -6.69
N LEU A 295 8.56 -2.38 -7.77
CA LEU A 295 8.51 -3.77 -8.24
C LEU A 295 9.90 -4.40 -8.38
N ASP A 296 10.98 -3.71 -8.04
CA ASP A 296 12.33 -4.25 -8.17
C ASP A 296 12.59 -5.49 -7.29
N ASP A 297 11.99 -5.53 -6.10
CA ASP A 297 12.06 -6.68 -5.18
C ASP A 297 10.98 -7.74 -5.44
N ALA A 298 10.20 -7.61 -6.52
CA ALA A 298 9.21 -8.62 -6.88
C ALA A 298 9.86 -9.89 -7.46
N THR A 299 9.25 -11.04 -7.20
CA THR A 299 9.63 -12.34 -7.78
C THR A 299 8.44 -12.93 -8.53
N ILE A 300 8.68 -13.61 -9.64
CA ILE A 300 7.63 -14.17 -10.51
C ILE A 300 7.52 -15.70 -10.45
N LYS A 301 8.29 -16.33 -9.54
CA LYS A 301 8.34 -17.78 -9.36
C LYS A 301 7.92 -18.13 -7.94
N GLU A 302 7.19 -19.24 -7.81
CA GLU A 302 6.98 -19.86 -6.50
C GLU A 302 8.31 -20.47 -6.00
N PRO A 303 8.58 -20.46 -4.69
CA PRO A 303 9.78 -21.07 -4.13
C PRO A 303 9.83 -22.57 -4.37
N SER A 304 11.04 -23.10 -4.59
CA SER A 304 11.26 -24.55 -4.61
C SER A 304 11.27 -25.13 -3.20
N CYS A 305 10.85 -26.38 -3.05
CA CYS A 305 10.79 -27.10 -1.78
C CYS A 305 11.14 -28.58 -1.94
N GLN A 306 11.60 -29.18 -0.85
CA GLN A 306 11.77 -30.62 -0.67
C GLN A 306 10.82 -31.16 0.39
N GLU A 307 10.54 -30.37 1.42
CA GLU A 307 9.62 -30.69 2.51
C GLU A 307 8.67 -29.52 2.82
N ASP A 308 7.58 -29.80 3.53
CA ASP A 308 6.57 -28.78 3.86
C ASP A 308 7.15 -27.61 4.68
N SER A 309 8.21 -27.85 5.47
CA SER A 309 8.91 -26.81 6.24
C SER A 309 9.50 -25.71 5.36
N ASP A 310 9.88 -26.03 4.12
CA ASP A 310 10.44 -25.08 3.16
C ASP A 310 9.38 -24.05 2.72
N CYS A 311 8.09 -24.43 2.81
CA CYS A 311 6.94 -23.61 2.46
C CYS A 311 6.35 -22.86 3.67
N LEU A 312 7.20 -22.48 4.62
CA LEU A 312 6.83 -21.70 5.80
C LEU A 312 6.81 -20.19 5.52
N LEU A 313 5.67 -19.57 5.78
CA LEU A 313 5.53 -18.12 5.93
C LEU A 313 5.56 -17.73 7.40
N GLN A 314 6.61 -17.02 7.80
CA GLN A 314 6.75 -16.49 9.15
C GLN A 314 6.35 -15.02 9.20
N PHE A 315 5.41 -14.68 10.07
CA PHE A 315 5.05 -13.31 10.40
C PHE A 315 5.19 -13.06 11.91
N PRO A 316 5.31 -11.80 12.38
CA PRO A 316 5.55 -11.50 13.79
C PRO A 316 4.53 -12.12 14.76
N SER A 317 3.28 -12.29 14.32
CA SER A 317 2.18 -12.77 15.17
C SER A 317 1.62 -14.13 14.78
N ARG A 318 1.97 -14.66 13.60
CA ARG A 318 1.38 -15.89 13.03
C ARG A 318 2.32 -16.53 12.03
N ASN A 319 2.24 -17.85 11.94
CA ASN A 319 2.96 -18.64 10.94
C ASN A 319 1.96 -19.44 10.12
N PHE A 320 2.27 -19.64 8.85
CA PHE A 320 1.47 -20.45 7.93
C PHE A 320 2.41 -21.37 7.16
N THR A 321 2.02 -22.63 7.00
CA THR A 321 2.80 -23.62 6.25
C THR A 321 1.89 -24.22 5.19
N LEU A 322 2.39 -24.25 3.95
CA LEU A 322 1.77 -24.98 2.86
C LEU A 322 2.46 -26.34 2.67
N PRO A 323 1.76 -27.36 2.15
CA PRO A 323 2.43 -28.58 1.72
C PRO A 323 3.31 -28.32 0.51
N CYS A 324 4.47 -28.96 0.44
CA CYS A 324 5.30 -28.95 -0.75
C CYS A 324 4.63 -29.78 -1.85
N SER A 325 4.50 -29.21 -3.05
CA SER A 325 3.88 -29.93 -4.17
C SER A 325 4.77 -31.06 -4.69
N SER A 326 4.18 -32.01 -5.41
CA SER A 326 4.93 -33.09 -6.07
C SER A 326 5.91 -32.60 -7.15
N SER A 327 5.76 -31.36 -7.62
CA SER A 327 6.69 -30.70 -8.54
C SER A 327 7.89 -30.08 -7.83
N GLY A 328 7.98 -30.17 -6.50
CA GLY A 328 9.03 -29.56 -5.70
C GLY A 328 8.88 -28.04 -5.59
N THR A 329 7.64 -27.53 -5.59
CA THR A 329 7.35 -26.09 -5.49
C THR A 329 6.27 -25.78 -4.45
N CYS A 330 6.40 -24.65 -3.77
CA CYS A 330 5.42 -24.16 -2.80
C CYS A 330 4.27 -23.44 -3.52
N GLU A 331 3.39 -24.19 -4.20
CA GLU A 331 2.29 -23.62 -4.99
C GLU A 331 1.35 -22.75 -4.13
N GLY A 332 1.17 -21.49 -4.51
CA GLY A 332 0.29 -20.54 -3.80
C GLY A 332 0.94 -19.79 -2.65
N LEU A 333 2.24 -19.98 -2.38
CA LEU A 333 2.95 -19.30 -1.30
C LEU A 333 3.06 -17.79 -1.53
N ASN A 334 3.31 -17.38 -2.78
CA ASN A 334 3.34 -15.96 -3.16
C ASN A 334 1.99 -15.28 -2.93
N GLU A 335 0.90 -15.95 -3.31
CA GLU A 335 -0.47 -15.47 -3.09
C GLU A 335 -0.75 -15.27 -1.59
N MET A 336 -0.47 -16.28 -0.76
CA MET A 336 -0.67 -16.22 0.68
C MET A 336 0.15 -15.11 1.34
N ARG A 337 1.41 -14.94 0.94
CA ARG A 337 2.30 -13.89 1.44
C ARG A 337 1.71 -12.51 1.19
N ASN A 338 1.33 -12.23 -0.06
CA ASN A 338 0.81 -10.93 -0.43
C ASN A 338 -0.55 -10.65 0.25
N LEU A 339 -1.43 -11.65 0.32
CA LEU A 339 -2.73 -11.52 0.97
C LEU A 339 -2.60 -11.23 2.46
N TYR A 340 -1.74 -11.95 3.17
CA TYR A 340 -1.52 -11.70 4.60
C TYR A 340 -0.88 -10.32 4.84
N ASN A 341 0.04 -9.89 3.97
CA ASN A 341 0.62 -8.56 4.05
C ASN A 341 -0.43 -7.45 3.85
N ALA A 342 -1.33 -7.59 2.88
CA ALA A 342 -2.44 -6.63 2.72
C ALA A 342 -3.38 -6.65 3.94
N TYR A 343 -3.68 -7.83 4.47
CA TYR A 343 -4.47 -7.94 5.70
C TYR A 343 -3.82 -7.18 6.86
N ARG A 344 -2.56 -7.49 7.20
CA ARG A 344 -1.90 -6.97 8.39
C ARG A 344 -1.57 -5.48 8.31
N TYR A 345 -1.28 -4.97 7.12
CA TYR A 345 -0.90 -3.56 6.93
C TYR A 345 -2.07 -2.64 6.61
N PHE A 346 -3.15 -3.16 6.03
CA PHE A 346 -4.27 -2.35 5.56
C PHE A 346 -5.59 -2.78 6.16
N PHE A 347 -6.04 -4.02 5.91
CA PHE A 347 -7.43 -4.38 6.17
C PHE A 347 -7.78 -4.29 7.66
N THR A 348 -6.85 -4.69 8.54
CA THR A 348 -6.98 -4.63 10.01
C THR A 348 -7.31 -3.22 10.52
N TYR A 349 -6.72 -2.20 9.89
CA TYR A 349 -6.88 -0.81 10.30
C TYR A 349 -7.97 -0.06 9.53
N LEU A 350 -8.21 -0.45 8.28
CA LEU A 350 -9.05 0.34 7.37
C LEU A 350 -10.50 -0.13 7.32
N LEU A 351 -10.81 -1.42 7.56
CA LEU A 351 -12.18 -1.92 7.40
C LEU A 351 -13.07 -1.86 8.66
N PRO A 352 -12.62 -2.27 9.87
CA PRO A 352 -13.52 -2.42 11.02
C PRO A 352 -14.01 -1.09 11.60
N HIS A 353 -13.15 -0.07 11.61
CA HIS A 353 -13.44 1.20 12.27
C HIS A 353 -14.56 1.95 11.55
N GLN A 354 -15.64 2.27 12.26
CA GLN A 354 -16.80 3.04 11.74
C GLN A 354 -17.43 2.47 10.46
N ALA A 355 -17.35 1.15 10.28
CA ALA A 355 -18.10 0.47 9.25
C ALA A 355 -19.62 0.67 9.42
N PRO A 356 -20.40 0.70 8.32
CA PRO A 356 -21.86 0.72 8.36
C PRO A 356 -22.40 -0.37 9.27
N LEU A 357 -23.25 -0.02 10.23
CA LEU A 357 -23.66 -0.91 11.33
C LEU A 357 -24.20 -2.25 10.84
N LEU A 358 -25.04 -2.23 9.81
CA LEU A 358 -25.70 -3.43 9.27
C LEU A 358 -24.76 -4.31 8.42
N LEU A 359 -23.58 -3.80 8.04
CA LEU A 359 -22.56 -4.54 7.29
C LEU A 359 -21.42 -5.06 8.19
N LYS A 360 -21.36 -4.63 9.45
CA LYS A 360 -20.31 -5.05 10.40
C LYS A 360 -20.15 -6.58 10.51
N PRO A 361 -21.21 -7.40 10.59
CA PRO A 361 -21.05 -8.86 10.69
C PRO A 361 -20.33 -9.46 9.49
N LEU A 362 -20.72 -9.05 8.26
CA LEU A 362 -20.07 -9.50 7.03
C LEU A 362 -18.61 -9.04 6.97
N ILE A 363 -18.33 -7.79 7.34
CA ILE A 363 -16.96 -7.26 7.38
C ILE A 363 -16.10 -8.06 8.35
N LEU A 364 -16.60 -8.38 9.54
CA LEU A 364 -15.86 -9.20 10.52
C LEU A 364 -15.61 -10.61 10.01
N GLN A 365 -16.57 -11.22 9.31
CA GLN A 365 -16.38 -12.53 8.68
C GLN A 365 -15.26 -12.50 7.63
N ILE A 366 -15.28 -11.50 6.74
CA ILE A 366 -14.22 -11.29 5.75
C ILE A 366 -12.87 -11.12 6.44
N MET A 367 -12.80 -10.24 7.43
CA MET A 367 -11.57 -9.95 8.18
C MET A 367 -10.98 -11.20 8.85
N ASN A 368 -11.80 -12.00 9.51
CA ASN A 368 -11.35 -13.22 10.17
C ASN A 368 -10.87 -14.27 9.16
N ALA A 369 -11.64 -14.48 8.09
CA ALA A 369 -11.31 -15.47 7.08
C ALA A 369 -10.03 -15.11 6.31
N THR A 370 -9.83 -13.82 5.98
CA THR A 370 -8.57 -13.35 5.37
C THR A 370 -7.40 -13.38 6.35
N GLY A 371 -7.60 -12.98 7.61
CA GLY A 371 -6.53 -12.97 8.63
C GLY A 371 -6.05 -14.36 9.05
N ASP A 372 -6.92 -15.37 8.95
CA ASP A 372 -6.58 -16.78 9.13
C ASP A 372 -6.09 -17.45 7.83
N LEU A 373 -6.01 -16.71 6.72
CA LEU A 373 -5.72 -17.21 5.36
C LEU A 373 -6.57 -18.43 4.95
N LYS A 374 -7.85 -18.42 5.36
CA LYS A 374 -8.84 -19.44 4.96
C LYS A 374 -9.41 -19.19 3.57
N LEU A 375 -9.20 -18.00 3.00
CA LEU A 375 -9.66 -17.59 1.68
C LEU A 375 -8.47 -17.34 0.76
N SER A 376 -8.61 -17.72 -0.51
CA SER A 376 -7.74 -17.24 -1.58
C SER A 376 -7.99 -15.76 -1.88
N THR A 377 -7.09 -15.15 -2.65
CA THR A 377 -7.27 -13.80 -3.22
C THR A 377 -8.54 -13.70 -4.05
N ASN A 378 -8.90 -14.76 -4.78
CA ASN A 378 -10.13 -14.81 -5.56
C ASN A 378 -11.37 -14.78 -4.66
N GLN A 379 -11.41 -15.63 -3.65
CA GLN A 379 -12.54 -15.68 -2.71
C GLN A 379 -12.64 -14.39 -1.88
N THR A 380 -11.49 -13.82 -1.48
CA THR A 380 -11.44 -12.53 -0.80
C THR A 380 -12.01 -11.43 -1.70
N LEU A 381 -11.61 -11.37 -2.97
CA LEU A 381 -12.14 -10.39 -3.92
C LEU A 381 -13.66 -10.56 -4.11
N ILE A 382 -14.16 -11.78 -4.26
CA ILE A 382 -15.61 -12.05 -4.38
C ILE A 382 -16.37 -11.49 -3.17
N ALA A 383 -15.88 -11.74 -1.95
CA ALA A 383 -16.52 -11.24 -0.75
C ALA A 383 -16.49 -9.70 -0.64
N PHE A 384 -15.41 -9.07 -1.11
CA PHE A 384 -15.32 -7.61 -1.20
C PHE A 384 -16.27 -7.03 -2.25
N GLU A 385 -16.41 -7.65 -3.42
CA GLU A 385 -17.35 -7.21 -4.46
C GLU A 385 -18.82 -7.40 -4.01
N GLU A 386 -19.12 -8.47 -3.25
CA GLU A 386 -20.42 -8.66 -2.61
C GLU A 386 -20.71 -7.54 -1.58
N LEU A 387 -19.74 -7.23 -0.72
CA LEU A 387 -19.85 -6.11 0.23
C LEU A 387 -20.08 -4.78 -0.51
N LEU A 388 -19.36 -4.53 -1.61
CA LEU A 388 -19.55 -3.35 -2.46
C LEU A 388 -20.97 -3.33 -3.03
N HIS A 389 -21.46 -4.46 -3.55
CA HIS A 389 -22.78 -4.57 -4.12
C HIS A 389 -23.86 -4.24 -3.09
N LEU A 390 -23.80 -4.83 -1.89
CA LEU A 390 -24.73 -4.54 -0.79
C LEU A 390 -24.69 -3.06 -0.38
N TYR A 391 -23.48 -2.49 -0.28
CA TYR A 391 -23.29 -1.09 0.10
C TYR A 391 -23.85 -0.10 -0.95
N LYS A 392 -23.62 -0.37 -2.23
CA LYS A 392 -24.09 0.43 -3.38
C LYS A 392 -25.60 0.38 -3.54
N SER A 393 -26.12 -0.84 -3.61
CA SER A 393 -27.54 -1.11 -3.88
C SER A 393 -28.46 -0.70 -2.73
N GLY A 394 -27.92 -0.56 -1.51
CA GLY A 394 -28.73 -0.28 -0.33
C GLY A 394 -29.56 -1.47 0.15
N LEU A 395 -29.33 -2.68 -0.39
CA LEU A 395 -30.04 -3.91 0.03
C LEU A 395 -29.94 -4.16 1.54
N HIS A 396 -28.79 -3.83 2.14
CA HIS A 396 -28.58 -3.91 3.59
C HIS A 396 -29.48 -2.97 4.42
N LEU A 397 -30.24 -2.07 3.78
CA LEU A 397 -31.11 -1.07 4.40
C LEU A 397 -32.60 -1.31 4.11
N GLU A 398 -32.97 -2.37 3.37
CA GLU A 398 -34.37 -2.60 2.98
C GLU A 398 -35.32 -2.75 4.17
N ASN A 399 -34.83 -3.37 5.24
CA ASN A 399 -35.59 -3.61 6.48
C ASN A 399 -35.66 -2.39 7.39
N LEU A 400 -35.18 -1.22 6.96
CA LEU A 400 -35.32 0.00 7.76
C LEU A 400 -36.80 0.41 7.89
N PRO A 401 -37.26 0.74 9.11
CA PRO A 401 -38.64 1.17 9.33
C PRO A 401 -39.02 2.35 8.43
N SER A 402 -40.10 2.18 7.66
CA SER A 402 -40.62 3.22 6.76
C SER A 402 -41.10 4.49 7.48
N SER A 403 -41.31 4.42 8.80
CA SER A 403 -41.68 5.54 9.66
C SER A 403 -40.55 6.55 9.88
N ILE A 404 -39.27 6.17 9.79
CA ILE A 404 -38.14 7.03 10.15
C ILE A 404 -38.11 8.32 9.32
N ALA A 405 -38.40 8.23 8.02
CA ALA A 405 -38.43 9.40 7.14
C ALA A 405 -39.68 10.27 7.37
N LYS A 406 -40.75 9.75 7.97
CA LYS A 406 -42.00 10.50 8.24
C LYS A 406 -41.83 11.55 9.33
N ASP A 407 -40.83 11.38 10.19
CA ASP A 407 -40.46 12.34 11.23
C ASP A 407 -39.83 13.63 10.67
N TYR A 408 -39.64 13.72 9.35
CA TYR A 408 -39.03 14.86 8.69
C TYR A 408 -40.02 15.53 7.71
N ALA A 409 -40.02 16.87 7.70
CA ALA A 409 -40.66 17.69 6.67
C ALA A 409 -39.65 18.00 5.56
N VAL A 410 -40.09 17.98 4.30
CA VAL A 410 -39.20 18.09 3.13
C VAL A 410 -39.48 19.39 2.37
N LEU A 411 -38.42 20.15 2.12
CA LEU A 411 -38.42 21.32 1.23
C LEU A 411 -37.52 21.00 0.03
N LYS A 412 -38.10 20.96 -1.17
CA LYS A 412 -37.38 20.70 -2.42
C LYS A 412 -36.95 22.02 -3.07
N GLY A 413 -35.88 21.98 -3.86
CA GLY A 413 -35.43 23.15 -4.61
C GLY A 413 -34.75 24.19 -3.72
N VAL A 414 -34.26 23.79 -2.55
CA VAL A 414 -33.59 24.66 -1.59
C VAL A 414 -32.38 23.98 -0.97
N GLN A 415 -31.41 24.80 -0.58
CA GLN A 415 -30.25 24.40 0.21
C GLN A 415 -30.21 25.22 1.50
N SER A 416 -29.79 24.60 2.60
CA SER A 416 -29.55 25.31 3.86
C SER A 416 -28.21 26.03 3.83
N ALA A 417 -28.18 27.28 4.28
CA ALA A 417 -26.99 28.11 4.40
C ALA A 417 -26.90 28.72 5.82
N GLY A 418 -25.67 28.94 6.28
CA GLY A 418 -25.41 29.40 7.65
C GLY A 418 -25.50 28.29 8.71
N ASN A 419 -24.89 28.58 9.86
CA ASN A 419 -24.54 27.67 10.97
C ASN A 419 -23.64 26.47 10.58
N VAL A 420 -22.38 26.49 11.03
CA VAL A 420 -21.29 25.57 10.65
C VAL A 420 -20.84 24.69 11.83
N GLU A 421 -21.55 24.73 12.95
CA GLU A 421 -21.07 24.12 14.20
C GLU A 421 -21.30 22.60 14.28
N TYR A 422 -22.16 22.05 13.44
CA TYR A 422 -22.44 20.62 13.44
C TYR A 422 -21.32 19.82 12.76
N ARG A 423 -20.54 19.08 13.55
CA ARG A 423 -19.39 18.28 13.09
C ARG A 423 -19.61 16.80 13.36
N CYS A 424 -19.14 15.97 12.44
CA CYS A 424 -19.01 14.55 12.64
C CYS A 424 -17.68 14.09 12.05
N TRP A 425 -17.16 12.97 12.54
CA TRP A 425 -15.88 12.46 12.10
C TRP A 425 -15.94 10.95 11.86
N PRO A 426 -15.38 10.45 10.75
CA PRO A 426 -14.85 11.17 9.58
C PRO A 426 -15.95 11.83 8.77
N SER A 427 -15.59 12.86 8.01
CA SER A 427 -16.50 13.54 7.10
C SER A 427 -15.81 13.84 5.78
N TYR A 428 -16.59 13.85 4.69
CA TYR A 428 -16.16 14.35 3.38
C TYR A 428 -15.82 15.85 3.37
N ARG A 429 -16.16 16.59 4.44
CA ARG A 429 -15.79 18.01 4.62
C ARG A 429 -15.19 18.23 5.99
N GLN A 430 -13.98 18.80 6.06
CA GLN A 430 -13.27 19.03 7.33
C GLN A 430 -14.03 19.95 8.31
N HIS A 431 -14.75 20.93 7.79
CA HIS A 431 -15.50 21.93 8.58
C HIS A 431 -17.01 21.74 8.44
N GLY A 432 -17.51 20.56 8.80
CA GLY A 432 -18.93 20.25 8.89
C GLY A 432 -19.19 18.76 9.03
N CYS A 433 -20.46 18.35 8.95
CA CYS A 433 -20.83 16.95 8.84
C CYS A 433 -21.44 16.66 7.47
N VAL A 434 -20.62 16.11 6.59
CA VAL A 434 -21.02 15.56 5.29
C VAL A 434 -20.70 14.06 5.26
N LEU A 435 -21.72 13.23 5.11
CA LEU A 435 -21.61 11.76 5.09
C LEU A 435 -22.27 11.18 3.83
N SER A 436 -21.81 9.99 3.43
CA SER A 436 -22.35 9.22 2.31
C SER A 436 -23.60 8.44 2.73
N VAL A 437 -24.68 8.60 1.98
CA VAL A 437 -25.97 7.93 2.21
C VAL A 437 -26.52 7.38 0.89
N HIS A 438 -27.18 6.23 0.96
CA HIS A 438 -27.91 5.62 -0.14
C HIS A 438 -29.24 6.35 -0.40
N SER A 439 -29.92 6.83 0.66
CA SER A 439 -31.24 7.47 0.52
C SER A 439 -31.57 8.43 1.66
N ALA A 440 -32.64 9.20 1.48
CA ALA A 440 -33.21 10.04 2.53
C ALA A 440 -33.62 9.25 3.80
N ARG A 441 -33.97 7.97 3.67
CA ARG A 441 -34.30 7.11 4.82
C ARG A 441 -33.07 6.83 5.67
N GLU A 442 -31.94 6.55 5.03
CA GLU A 442 -30.67 6.34 5.73
C GLU A 442 -30.16 7.64 6.36
N ALA A 443 -30.24 8.77 5.65
CA ALA A 443 -29.91 10.06 6.22
C ALA A 443 -30.79 10.40 7.43
N ALA A 444 -32.09 10.14 7.37
CA ALA A 444 -32.99 10.33 8.50
C ALA A 444 -32.62 9.43 9.69
N LEU A 445 -32.23 8.17 9.47
CA LEU A 445 -31.74 7.28 10.52
C LEU A 445 -30.48 7.85 11.20
N ILE A 446 -29.50 8.29 10.41
CA ILE A 446 -28.25 8.88 10.92
C ILE A 446 -28.55 10.15 11.73
N CYS A 447 -29.37 11.06 11.18
CA CYS A 447 -29.75 12.29 11.88
C CYS A 447 -30.49 11.97 13.18
N SER A 448 -31.43 11.02 13.17
CA SER A 448 -32.15 10.60 14.37
C SER A 448 -31.26 9.97 15.44
N SER A 449 -30.14 9.36 15.06
CA SER A 449 -29.16 8.81 16.01
C SER A 449 -28.30 9.87 16.70
N HIS A 450 -28.25 11.10 16.17
CA HIS A 450 -27.50 12.20 16.77
C HIS A 450 -28.47 13.20 17.44
N PRO A 451 -28.32 13.48 18.75
CA PRO A 451 -29.26 14.31 19.49
C PRO A 451 -29.33 15.74 18.95
N ASP A 452 -28.19 16.30 18.55
CA ASP A 452 -28.09 17.68 18.07
C ASP A 452 -28.48 17.83 16.58
N CYS A 453 -28.81 16.75 15.87
CA CYS A 453 -29.18 16.84 14.45
C CYS A 453 -30.66 17.21 14.31
N THR A 454 -30.94 18.42 13.84
CA THR A 454 -32.30 18.91 13.61
C THR A 454 -32.70 18.84 12.14
N SER A 455 -31.73 18.82 11.22
CA SER A 455 -31.98 18.78 9.79
C SER A 455 -30.83 18.18 9.00
N PHE A 456 -31.12 17.75 7.78
CA PHE A 456 -30.11 17.36 6.80
C PHE A 456 -30.52 17.80 5.39
N SER A 457 -29.54 18.03 4.52
CA SER A 457 -29.76 18.32 3.11
C SER A 457 -29.13 17.25 2.22
N LEU A 458 -29.85 16.84 1.19
CA LEU A 458 -29.34 15.97 0.13
C LEU A 458 -29.12 16.80 -1.13
N SER A 459 -27.97 16.61 -1.79
CA SER A 459 -27.68 17.17 -3.11
C SER A 459 -27.56 16.06 -4.14
N SER A 460 -28.12 16.29 -5.32
CA SER A 460 -28.03 15.38 -6.48
C SER A 460 -26.86 15.69 -7.42
N GLN A 461 -26.13 16.78 -7.21
CA GLN A 461 -25.02 17.19 -8.09
C GLN A 461 -23.73 16.42 -7.85
N HIS A 462 -23.49 15.97 -6.61
CA HIS A 462 -22.25 15.31 -6.23
C HIS A 462 -22.55 13.97 -5.56
N THR A 463 -21.97 12.92 -6.13
CA THR A 463 -22.01 11.57 -5.59
C THR A 463 -20.61 11.08 -5.25
N THR A 464 -20.55 10.07 -4.39
CA THR A 464 -19.30 9.38 -4.08
C THR A 464 -18.89 8.45 -5.23
N TRP A 465 -17.71 7.84 -5.15
CA TRP A 465 -17.25 6.89 -6.17
C TRP A 465 -18.15 5.64 -6.30
N THR A 466 -18.95 5.33 -5.28
CA THR A 466 -19.96 4.26 -5.34
C THR A 466 -21.31 4.72 -5.90
N GLY A 467 -21.46 6.02 -6.21
CA GLY A 467 -22.71 6.61 -6.70
C GLY A 467 -23.69 6.99 -5.59
N ARG A 468 -23.27 6.94 -4.32
CA ARG A 468 -24.11 7.33 -3.17
C ARG A 468 -24.21 8.85 -3.04
N LEU A 469 -25.28 9.31 -2.42
CA LEU A 469 -25.56 10.73 -2.20
C LEU A 469 -24.72 11.27 -1.05
N LEU A 470 -24.36 12.55 -1.12
CA LEU A 470 -23.76 13.26 0.01
C LEU A 470 -24.84 14.01 0.79
N ALA A 471 -24.98 13.66 2.08
CA ALA A 471 -25.86 14.31 3.02
C ALA A 471 -25.09 15.27 3.92
N SER A 472 -25.54 16.52 4.02
CA SER A 472 -25.01 17.49 4.98
C SER A 472 -25.96 17.61 6.17
N PHE A 473 -25.46 17.31 7.37
CA PHE A 473 -26.23 17.31 8.63
C PHE A 473 -25.99 18.60 9.42
N ARG A 474 -27.03 19.09 10.10
CA ARG A 474 -26.98 20.35 10.85
C ARG A 474 -27.83 20.34 12.13
N SER A 475 -27.42 21.16 13.09
CA SER A 475 -28.20 21.52 14.28
C SER A 475 -29.14 22.73 14.06
N GLY A 476 -28.90 23.52 13.02
CA GLY A 476 -29.76 24.62 12.59
C GLY A 476 -29.26 25.25 11.30
N TYR A 477 -29.96 26.27 10.81
CA TYR A 477 -29.54 27.06 9.64
C TYR A 477 -29.96 28.52 9.81
N SER A 478 -29.28 29.43 9.10
CA SER A 478 -29.58 30.87 9.14
C SER A 478 -30.51 31.27 8.00
N HIS A 479 -30.33 30.67 6.81
CA HIS A 479 -31.07 31.01 5.60
C HIS A 479 -31.35 29.76 4.76
N LEU A 480 -32.42 29.81 3.97
CA LEU A 480 -32.70 28.86 2.90
C LEU A 480 -32.47 29.57 1.57
N LEU A 481 -31.62 29.00 0.72
CA LEU A 481 -31.31 29.53 -0.60
C LEU A 481 -31.94 28.63 -1.67
N PRO A 482 -32.45 29.19 -2.79
CA PRO A 482 -32.91 28.39 -3.92
C PRO A 482 -31.78 27.52 -4.48
N ASP A 483 -32.02 26.22 -4.62
CA ASP A 483 -31.14 25.25 -5.28
C ASP A 483 -31.98 24.08 -5.80
N VAL A 484 -32.22 24.06 -7.11
CA VAL A 484 -33.07 23.06 -7.78
C VAL A 484 -32.57 21.63 -7.63
N HIS A 485 -31.28 21.43 -7.29
CA HIS A 485 -30.67 20.11 -7.17
C HIS A 485 -30.64 19.57 -5.73
N SER A 486 -31.14 20.35 -4.78
CA SER A 486 -31.10 20.00 -3.36
C SER A 486 -32.48 19.91 -2.72
N ALA A 487 -32.54 19.12 -1.65
CA ALA A 487 -33.70 19.04 -0.77
C ALA A 487 -33.26 19.08 0.69
N VAL A 488 -33.97 19.86 1.51
CA VAL A 488 -33.75 19.98 2.95
C VAL A 488 -34.83 19.21 3.70
N TYR A 489 -34.40 18.39 4.65
CA TYR A 489 -35.24 17.56 5.51
C TYR A 489 -35.11 18.09 6.95
N MET A 490 -36.21 18.56 7.52
CA MET A 490 -36.24 19.15 8.87
C MET A 490 -37.03 18.25 9.81
N ARG A 491 -36.45 17.93 10.97
CA ARG A 491 -37.11 17.12 11.99
C ARG A 491 -38.39 17.84 12.44
N ARG A 492 -39.51 17.13 12.44
CA ARG A 492 -40.77 17.62 12.98
C ARG A 492 -40.64 17.72 14.49
N VAL A 493 -40.98 18.87 15.06
CA VAL A 493 -41.14 18.99 16.51
C VAL A 493 -42.37 18.16 16.87
N LYS A 494 -42.21 17.11 17.69
CA LYS A 494 -43.38 16.46 18.32
C LYS A 494 -44.06 17.55 19.14
N ALA A 495 -45.33 17.83 18.84
CA ALA A 495 -46.12 18.71 19.70
C ALA A 495 -46.13 18.08 21.10
N SER A 496 -45.29 18.61 22.00
CA SER A 496 -45.43 18.39 23.42
C SER A 496 -46.86 18.78 23.72
N GLY A 497 -47.67 17.83 24.19
CA GLY A 497 -49.06 18.08 24.54
C GLY A 497 -49.09 19.32 25.42
N ALA A 498 -49.64 20.41 24.87
CA ALA A 498 -50.16 21.48 25.69
C ALA A 498 -51.26 20.81 26.52
N VAL A 499 -50.90 20.45 27.76
CA VAL A 499 -51.87 20.13 28.79
C VAL A 499 -52.66 21.42 28.96
N LEU A 500 -53.89 21.39 28.47
CA LEU A 500 -54.91 22.42 28.64
C LEU A 500 -55.20 22.65 30.12
#